data_AF-A0A0F6MTA8-F1
#
_entry.id   AF-A0A0F6MTA8-F1
#
_cell.length_a   1.000
_cell.length_b   1.000
_cell.length_c   1.000
_cell.angle_alpha   90.00
_cell.angle_beta   90.00
_cell.angle_gamma   90.00
#
_symmetry.space_group_name_H-M   'P 1'
#
loop_
_entity.id
_entity.type
_entity.pdbx_description
1 polymer ?
#
loop_
_entity_poly.entity_id
_entity_poly.type
_entity_poly.pdbx_seq_one_letter_code
_entity_poly.pdbx_strand_id
1 'polypeptide(L)'
;MIKKDDNYALLGISPEASVAEIKTAFRKKAKLHHPDLTRHKTGEEKEKSESAMRLLLNAYQNLLKEKTNSENPFDYFDFFSKKNAAESFDYRLWLLKKTDYESRAKLIFFDLFHGLEQSAVEEYNKRRSEAGGFYLSKYFNKEDFMDCGFVLAEELYFRGEYYESFLLLEEIFYLEKQKPYFKHFFPEVTDLIKSIISDKLHRYVEDELAIDCYEAALELDFKKIDRANIFKRMSEIYYRFGDTYRASQYLNKAMQLSPKLRGIKIIQNQLENHYDYN
;
A
#
# COMPACT_ATOMS: atom_id res chain seq x y z
N MET A 1 11.90 -33.80 13.85
CA MET A 1 12.27 -33.71 12.41
C MET A 1 11.20 -34.43 11.62
N ILE A 2 10.44 -33.71 10.80
CA ILE A 2 9.40 -34.28 9.92
C ILE A 2 10.13 -35.06 8.80
N LYS A 3 9.70 -36.29 8.50
CA LYS A 3 10.41 -37.16 7.54
C LYS A 3 10.17 -36.68 6.11
N LYS A 4 11.09 -37.03 5.21
CA LYS A 4 11.09 -36.65 3.79
C LYS A 4 9.76 -36.96 3.07
N ASP A 5 9.20 -38.14 3.32
CA ASP A 5 7.93 -38.58 2.71
C ASP A 5 6.73 -37.78 3.24
N ASP A 6 6.82 -37.25 4.46
CA ASP A 6 5.76 -36.45 5.07
C ASP A 6 5.60 -35.11 4.33
N ASN A 7 6.67 -34.53 3.77
CA ASN A 7 6.59 -33.25 3.06
C ASN A 7 5.82 -33.37 1.73
N TYR A 8 6.10 -34.42 0.94
CA TYR A 8 5.38 -34.70 -0.31
C TYR A 8 3.91 -35.05 -0.03
N ALA A 9 3.66 -35.88 0.99
CA ALA A 9 2.30 -36.20 1.45
C ALA A 9 1.55 -34.95 1.94
N LEU A 10 2.22 -34.04 2.65
CA LEU A 10 1.63 -32.78 3.13
C LEU A 10 1.24 -31.84 1.98
N LEU A 11 1.96 -31.87 0.85
CA LEU A 11 1.54 -31.19 -0.38
C LEU A 11 0.57 -32.03 -1.24
N GLY A 12 0.40 -33.31 -0.95
CA GLY A 12 -0.52 -34.21 -1.65
C GLY A 12 -0.04 -34.59 -3.05
N ILE A 13 1.27 -34.76 -3.20
CA ILE A 13 1.96 -34.99 -4.47
C ILE A 13 2.92 -36.18 -4.30
N SER A 14 3.31 -36.84 -5.41
CA SER A 14 4.24 -37.97 -5.32
C SER A 14 5.69 -37.49 -5.11
N PRO A 15 6.59 -38.33 -4.55
CA PRO A 15 8.02 -38.00 -4.40
C PRO A 15 8.75 -37.70 -5.73
N GLU A 16 8.22 -38.24 -6.83
CA GLU A 16 8.69 -38.02 -8.20
C GLU A 16 8.23 -36.68 -8.78
N ALA A 17 7.33 -35.95 -8.08
CA ALA A 17 6.78 -34.70 -8.56
C ALA A 17 7.87 -33.68 -8.93
N SER A 18 7.63 -33.03 -10.06
CA SER A 18 8.45 -31.95 -10.57
C SER A 18 8.31 -30.69 -9.71
N VAL A 19 9.29 -29.80 -9.81
CA VAL A 19 9.27 -28.50 -9.13
C VAL A 19 8.05 -27.64 -9.54
N ALA A 20 7.51 -27.84 -10.74
CA ALA A 20 6.28 -27.18 -11.19
C ALA A 20 5.02 -27.73 -10.49
N GLU A 21 4.96 -29.05 -10.28
CA GLU A 21 3.87 -29.72 -9.58
C GLU A 21 3.88 -29.40 -8.08
N ILE A 22 5.06 -29.35 -7.46
CA ILE A 22 5.26 -28.91 -6.07
C ILE A 22 4.66 -27.52 -5.86
N LYS A 23 4.93 -26.58 -6.77
CA LYS A 23 4.40 -25.21 -6.71
C LYS A 23 2.91 -25.11 -6.94
N THR A 24 2.41 -25.85 -7.91
CA THR A 24 0.99 -25.86 -8.22
C THR A 24 0.19 -26.41 -7.05
N ALA A 25 0.68 -27.47 -6.41
CA ALA A 25 0.08 -28.05 -5.22
C ALA A 25 0.15 -27.09 -4.02
N PHE A 26 1.30 -26.45 -3.79
CA PHE A 26 1.45 -25.44 -2.74
C PHE A 26 0.45 -24.29 -2.92
N ARG A 27 0.36 -23.69 -4.11
CA ARG A 27 -0.56 -22.57 -4.38
C ARG A 27 -2.02 -22.97 -4.16
N LYS A 28 -2.41 -24.19 -4.57
CA LYS A 28 -3.76 -24.71 -4.35
C LYS A 28 -4.05 -24.87 -2.85
N LYS A 29 -3.12 -25.43 -2.08
CA LYS A 29 -3.29 -25.61 -0.62
C LYS A 29 -3.17 -24.31 0.17
N ALA A 30 -2.27 -23.41 -0.19
CA ALA A 30 -2.12 -22.10 0.44
C ALA A 30 -3.38 -21.25 0.26
N LYS A 31 -4.03 -21.33 -0.91
CA LYS A 31 -5.35 -20.71 -1.13
C LYS A 31 -6.45 -21.29 -0.24
N LEU A 32 -6.40 -22.59 0.09
CA LEU A 32 -7.37 -23.26 0.97
C LEU A 32 -7.14 -22.93 2.46
N HIS A 33 -5.89 -22.67 2.84
CA HIS A 33 -5.48 -22.37 4.22
C HIS A 33 -5.22 -20.87 4.45
N HIS A 34 -5.55 -20.00 3.47
CA HIS A 34 -5.29 -18.58 3.56
C HIS A 34 -6.00 -17.97 4.79
N PRO A 35 -5.36 -17.06 5.54
CA PRO A 35 -5.95 -16.46 6.74
C PRO A 35 -7.35 -15.87 6.51
N ASP A 36 -7.62 -15.37 5.30
CA ASP A 36 -8.92 -14.84 4.90
C ASP A 36 -10.07 -15.86 4.91
N LEU A 37 -9.80 -17.15 4.72
CA LEU A 37 -10.82 -18.21 4.84
C LEU A 37 -11.07 -18.64 6.28
N THR A 38 -10.23 -18.19 7.21
CA THR A 38 -10.27 -18.58 8.63
C THR A 38 -10.54 -17.41 9.59
N ARG A 39 -10.85 -16.21 9.07
CA ARG A 39 -11.17 -15.02 9.88
C ARG A 39 -12.35 -15.20 10.85
N HIS A 40 -13.28 -16.11 10.56
CA HIS A 40 -14.42 -16.44 11.44
C HIS A 40 -14.13 -17.54 12.47
N LYS A 41 -12.95 -18.19 12.40
CA LYS A 41 -12.56 -19.25 13.32
C LYS A 41 -11.86 -18.64 14.54
N THR A 42 -12.27 -19.01 15.74
CA THR A 42 -11.69 -18.50 17.00
C THR A 42 -11.08 -19.65 17.81
N GLY A 43 -10.06 -19.33 18.62
CA GLY A 43 -9.40 -20.32 19.48
C GLY A 43 -8.61 -21.38 18.70
N GLU A 44 -8.75 -22.64 19.09
CA GLU A 44 -7.96 -23.77 18.56
C GLU A 44 -8.02 -23.94 17.04
N GLU A 45 -9.12 -23.58 16.38
CA GLU A 45 -9.27 -23.78 14.94
C GLU A 45 -8.45 -22.79 14.11
N LYS A 46 -8.27 -21.56 14.62
CA LYS A 46 -7.38 -20.56 14.03
C LYS A 46 -5.93 -21.00 14.19
N GLU A 47 -5.57 -21.45 15.38
CA GLU A 47 -4.23 -21.98 15.68
C GLU A 47 -3.91 -23.23 14.85
N LYS A 48 -4.88 -24.13 14.64
CA LYS A 48 -4.76 -25.28 13.73
C LYS A 48 -4.57 -24.85 12.27
N SER A 49 -5.23 -23.79 11.81
CA SER A 49 -5.06 -23.29 10.44
C SER A 49 -3.70 -22.60 10.24
N GLU A 50 -3.28 -21.78 11.19
CA GLU A 50 -1.97 -21.12 11.16
C GLU A 50 -0.83 -22.13 11.26
N SER A 51 -0.94 -23.12 12.14
CA SER A 51 0.03 -24.20 12.23
C SER A 51 0.05 -25.05 10.96
N ALA A 52 -1.11 -25.36 10.36
CA ALA A 52 -1.18 -26.03 9.06
C ALA A 52 -0.51 -25.21 7.95
N MET A 53 -0.70 -23.89 7.93
CA MET A 53 -0.04 -22.99 6.98
C MET A 53 1.48 -22.98 7.19
N ARG A 54 1.95 -22.92 8.46
CA ARG A 54 3.39 -22.98 8.78
C ARG A 54 4.01 -24.32 8.37
N LEU A 55 3.31 -25.42 8.59
CA LEU A 55 3.74 -26.75 8.15
C LEU A 55 3.77 -26.84 6.61
N LEU A 56 2.78 -26.27 5.93
CA LEU A 56 2.72 -26.22 4.47
C LEU A 56 3.88 -25.41 3.87
N LEU A 57 4.19 -24.25 4.47
CA LEU A 57 5.35 -23.45 4.11
C LEU A 57 6.65 -24.22 4.33
N ASN A 58 6.83 -24.82 5.51
CA ASN A 58 8.04 -25.57 5.83
C ASN A 58 8.26 -26.76 4.88
N ALA A 59 7.21 -27.52 4.59
CA ALA A 59 7.27 -28.62 3.63
C ALA A 59 7.62 -28.12 2.22
N TYR A 60 6.96 -27.06 1.75
CA TYR A 60 7.26 -26.47 0.44
C TYR A 60 8.72 -26.00 0.35
N GLN A 61 9.23 -25.34 1.39
CA GLN A 61 10.62 -24.88 1.45
C GLN A 61 11.62 -26.04 1.41
N ASN A 62 11.38 -27.10 2.21
CA ASN A 62 12.25 -28.27 2.22
C ASN A 62 12.26 -29.01 0.89
N LEU A 63 11.09 -29.17 0.24
CA LEU A 63 10.99 -29.83 -1.06
C LEU A 63 11.67 -29.05 -2.16
N LEU A 64 11.56 -27.71 -2.14
CA LEU A 64 12.27 -26.87 -3.08
C LEU A 64 13.78 -26.94 -2.86
N LYS A 65 14.25 -26.77 -1.62
CA LYS A 65 15.66 -26.89 -1.26
C LYS A 65 16.27 -28.22 -1.72
N GLU A 66 15.53 -29.31 -1.56
CA GLU A 66 15.96 -30.64 -2.00
C GLU A 66 16.06 -30.76 -3.54
N LYS A 67 15.04 -30.29 -4.27
CA LYS A 67 14.97 -30.46 -5.73
C LYS A 67 15.84 -29.45 -6.50
N THR A 68 16.20 -28.32 -5.89
CA THR A 68 16.94 -27.24 -6.55
C THR A 68 18.37 -27.04 -6.02
N ASN A 69 18.78 -27.72 -4.93
CA ASN A 69 20.03 -27.47 -4.21
C ASN A 69 20.26 -25.98 -3.85
N SER A 70 19.18 -25.19 -3.72
CA SER A 70 19.26 -23.78 -3.29
C SER A 70 19.16 -23.68 -1.76
N GLU A 71 20.03 -22.86 -1.16
CA GLU A 71 20.05 -22.65 0.29
C GLU A 71 18.94 -21.70 0.78
N ASN A 72 18.26 -20.96 -0.10
CA ASN A 72 17.36 -19.88 0.28
C ASN A 72 15.95 -19.99 -0.36
N PRO A 73 14.91 -20.35 0.41
CA PRO A 73 13.57 -20.62 -0.13
C PRO A 73 12.78 -19.38 -0.61
N PHE A 74 13.32 -18.18 -0.42
CA PHE A 74 12.74 -16.92 -0.93
C PHE A 74 13.13 -16.61 -2.38
N ASP A 75 14.06 -17.38 -2.97
CA ASP A 75 14.47 -17.30 -4.40
C ASP A 75 13.34 -17.67 -5.39
N TYR A 76 12.09 -17.87 -4.97
CA TYR A 76 11.00 -18.33 -5.83
C TYR A 76 9.81 -17.35 -5.98
N PHE A 77 9.94 -16.10 -5.50
CA PHE A 77 9.28 -14.98 -6.18
C PHE A 77 10.01 -14.60 -7.48
N ASP A 78 11.23 -15.14 -7.68
CA ASP A 78 12.11 -14.95 -8.84
C ASP A 78 11.63 -15.67 -10.13
N PHE A 79 10.32 -15.98 -10.24
CA PHE A 79 9.72 -16.61 -11.43
C PHE A 79 9.80 -15.75 -12.70
N PHE A 80 10.25 -14.48 -12.58
CA PHE A 80 10.57 -13.62 -13.71
C PHE A 80 12.05 -13.64 -14.12
N SER A 81 12.93 -14.28 -13.34
CA SER A 81 14.37 -14.26 -13.58
C SER A 81 14.94 -15.66 -13.75
N LYS A 82 15.44 -15.88 -14.97
CA LYS A 82 16.37 -16.93 -15.40
C LYS A 82 15.78 -18.23 -15.94
N LYS A 83 15.80 -18.30 -17.27
CA LYS A 83 16.17 -19.50 -18.01
C LYS A 83 17.64 -19.38 -18.44
N ASN A 84 18.44 -20.36 -18.01
CA ASN A 84 19.74 -20.81 -18.51
C ASN A 84 20.99 -19.92 -18.37
N ALA A 85 22.04 -20.58 -17.86
CA ALA A 85 23.41 -20.10 -17.75
C ALA A 85 24.08 -19.96 -19.13
N ALA A 86 24.09 -18.73 -19.62
CA ALA A 86 25.14 -18.15 -20.46
C ALA A 86 25.15 -16.66 -20.07
N GLU A 87 26.21 -16.20 -19.41
CA GLU A 87 26.31 -14.88 -18.75
C GLU A 87 25.10 -14.55 -17.85
N SER A 88 25.22 -14.76 -16.54
CA SER A 88 24.14 -14.48 -15.58
C SER A 88 23.55 -13.08 -15.80
N PHE A 89 22.38 -13.02 -16.44
CA PHE A 89 21.64 -11.78 -16.63
C PHE A 89 21.18 -11.27 -15.27
N ASP A 90 21.81 -10.20 -14.80
CA ASP A 90 21.40 -9.46 -13.62
C ASP A 90 20.31 -8.47 -14.03
N TYR A 91 19.07 -8.83 -13.74
CA TYR A 91 17.90 -8.03 -14.12
C TYR A 91 17.92 -6.65 -13.47
N ARG A 92 18.39 -6.54 -12.22
CA ARG A 92 18.50 -5.26 -11.53
C ARG A 92 19.52 -4.35 -12.20
N LEU A 93 20.72 -4.88 -12.48
CA LEU A 93 21.74 -4.12 -13.21
C LEU A 93 21.28 -3.74 -14.62
N TRP A 94 20.50 -4.60 -15.28
CA TRP A 94 19.88 -4.27 -16.55
C TRP A 94 18.90 -3.11 -16.43
N LEU A 95 18.02 -3.10 -15.43
CA LEU A 95 17.07 -2.00 -15.16
C LEU A 95 17.78 -0.70 -14.79
N LEU A 96 18.85 -0.76 -14.00
CA LEU A 96 19.63 0.42 -13.60
C LEU A 96 20.25 1.16 -14.80
N LYS A 97 20.63 0.42 -15.85
CA LYS A 97 21.16 0.98 -17.11
C LYS A 97 20.10 1.63 -17.98
N LYS A 98 18.81 1.37 -17.72
CA LYS A 98 17.70 1.94 -18.49
C LYS A 98 17.28 3.28 -17.92
N THR A 99 16.86 4.18 -18.81
CA THR A 99 16.40 5.53 -18.46
C THR A 99 14.93 5.76 -18.78
N ASP A 100 14.28 4.83 -19.49
CA ASP A 100 12.85 4.92 -19.78
C ASP A 100 11.99 4.66 -18.54
N TYR A 101 10.87 5.33 -18.47
CA TYR A 101 9.96 5.29 -17.32
C TYR A 101 9.38 3.91 -17.03
N GLU A 102 9.16 3.08 -18.06
CA GLU A 102 8.68 1.70 -17.84
C GLU A 102 9.71 0.86 -17.08
N SER A 103 10.98 0.95 -17.47
CA SER A 103 12.07 0.27 -16.77
C SER A 103 12.30 0.84 -15.37
N ARG A 104 12.15 2.15 -15.17
CA ARG A 104 12.22 2.75 -13.82
C ARG A 104 11.07 2.30 -12.93
N ALA A 105 9.86 2.21 -13.46
CA ALA A 105 8.71 1.66 -12.75
C ALA A 105 8.96 0.22 -12.30
N LYS A 106 9.51 -0.63 -13.19
CA LYS A 106 9.92 -2.00 -12.86
C LYS A 106 11.04 -2.05 -11.82
N LEU A 107 11.99 -1.12 -11.86
CA LEU A 107 13.07 -1.03 -10.86
C LEU A 107 12.53 -0.72 -9.47
N ILE A 108 11.58 0.20 -9.35
CA ILE A 108 10.97 0.57 -8.07
C ILE A 108 10.36 -0.67 -7.40
N PHE A 109 9.49 -1.41 -8.09
CA PHE A 109 8.89 -2.61 -7.52
C PHE A 109 9.89 -3.75 -7.35
N PHE A 110 10.86 -3.89 -8.26
CA PHE A 110 11.94 -4.86 -8.07
C PHE A 110 12.68 -4.58 -6.76
N ASP A 111 13.17 -3.36 -6.55
CA ASP A 111 13.92 -3.00 -5.34
C ASP A 111 13.06 -3.14 -4.07
N LEU A 112 11.79 -2.76 -4.14
CA LEU A 112 10.83 -2.88 -3.03
C LEU A 112 10.66 -4.33 -2.55
N PHE A 113 10.63 -5.31 -3.47
CA PHE A 113 10.47 -6.73 -3.12
C PHE A 113 11.78 -7.48 -2.87
N HIS A 114 12.94 -6.81 -2.96
CA HIS A 114 14.26 -7.43 -2.77
C HIS A 114 15.05 -6.83 -1.60
N GLY A 115 14.38 -6.21 -0.62
CA GLY A 115 15.01 -5.64 0.56
C GLY A 115 15.82 -4.37 0.27
N LEU A 116 15.45 -3.65 -0.81
CA LEU A 116 16.08 -2.40 -1.24
C LEU A 116 15.04 -1.27 -1.23
N GLU A 117 14.21 -1.22 -0.19
CA GLU A 117 13.09 -0.29 -0.03
C GLU A 117 13.56 1.16 -0.10
N GLN A 118 14.75 1.47 0.44
CA GLN A 118 15.37 2.78 0.32
C GLN A 118 15.58 3.20 -1.14
N SER A 119 16.16 2.30 -1.95
CA SER A 119 16.41 2.58 -3.37
C SER A 119 15.11 2.68 -4.17
N ALA A 120 14.10 1.86 -3.82
CA ALA A 120 12.78 1.94 -4.43
C ALA A 120 12.11 3.29 -4.21
N VAL A 121 12.10 3.77 -2.96
CA VAL A 121 11.48 5.06 -2.59
C VAL A 121 12.26 6.23 -3.19
N GLU A 122 13.59 6.21 -3.14
CA GLU A 122 14.41 7.26 -3.76
C GLU A 122 14.16 7.38 -5.27
N GLU A 123 14.12 6.24 -5.98
CA GLU A 123 13.84 6.23 -7.41
C GLU A 123 12.40 6.68 -7.70
N TYR A 124 11.42 6.26 -6.89
CA TYR A 124 10.04 6.73 -7.01
C TYR A 124 9.93 8.26 -6.85
N ASN A 125 10.47 8.82 -5.76
CA ASN A 125 10.40 10.25 -5.49
C ASN A 125 11.10 11.07 -6.55
N LYS A 126 12.28 10.61 -6.99
CA LYS A 126 13.03 11.24 -8.07
C LYS A 126 12.17 11.35 -9.32
N ARG A 127 11.56 10.24 -9.76
CA ARG A 127 10.68 10.23 -10.93
C ARG A 127 9.42 11.07 -10.70
N ARG A 128 8.83 11.02 -9.50
CA ARG A 128 7.62 11.78 -9.17
C ARG A 128 7.83 13.29 -9.22
N SER A 129 9.03 13.76 -8.85
CA SER A 129 9.42 15.18 -8.87
C SER A 129 9.72 15.76 -10.26
N GLU A 130 9.81 14.92 -11.29
CA GLU A 130 10.09 15.37 -12.66
C GLU A 130 8.89 16.11 -13.27
N ALA A 131 9.19 17.05 -14.18
CA ALA A 131 8.17 17.83 -14.88
C ALA A 131 7.21 16.90 -15.66
N GLY A 132 5.90 17.03 -15.39
CA GLY A 132 4.86 16.16 -15.95
C GLY A 132 4.49 14.96 -15.05
N GLY A 133 5.20 14.78 -13.94
CA GLY A 133 4.93 13.74 -12.95
C GLY A 133 5.24 12.32 -13.43
N PHE A 134 5.00 11.36 -12.55
CA PHE A 134 5.25 9.94 -12.80
C PHE A 134 4.16 9.11 -12.13
N TYR A 135 3.50 8.26 -12.92
CA TYR A 135 2.33 7.48 -12.51
C TYR A 135 2.60 6.00 -12.79
N LEU A 136 2.81 5.22 -11.74
CA LEU A 136 3.16 3.80 -11.86
C LEU A 136 2.06 3.00 -12.58
N SER A 137 0.79 3.37 -12.40
CA SER A 137 -0.36 2.77 -13.07
C SER A 137 -0.28 2.76 -14.61
N LYS A 138 0.53 3.64 -15.21
CA LYS A 138 0.73 3.69 -16.67
C LYS A 138 1.62 2.56 -17.20
N TYR A 139 2.41 1.93 -16.33
CA TYR A 139 3.44 0.96 -16.71
C TYR A 139 3.14 -0.47 -16.27
N PHE A 140 2.06 -0.66 -15.52
CA PHE A 140 1.61 -1.95 -15.04
C PHE A 140 0.15 -2.17 -15.42
N ASN A 141 -0.27 -3.44 -15.49
CA ASN A 141 -1.70 -3.69 -15.49
C ASN A 141 -2.28 -3.28 -14.12
N LYS A 142 -3.60 -3.08 -14.11
CA LYS A 142 -4.31 -2.60 -12.93
C LYS A 142 -4.03 -3.43 -11.68
N GLU A 143 -4.08 -4.75 -11.76
CA GLU A 143 -3.99 -5.64 -10.60
C GLU A 143 -2.58 -5.58 -10.00
N ASP A 144 -1.54 -5.67 -10.85
CA ASP A 144 -0.14 -5.52 -10.43
C ASP A 144 0.13 -4.15 -9.81
N PHE A 145 -0.40 -3.07 -10.40
CA PHE A 145 -0.27 -1.73 -9.82
C PHE A 145 -0.97 -1.63 -8.47
N MET A 146 -2.19 -2.17 -8.34
CA MET A 146 -2.94 -2.09 -7.08
C MET A 146 -2.19 -2.80 -5.95
N ASP A 147 -1.74 -4.03 -6.17
CA ASP A 147 -0.99 -4.79 -5.16
C ASP A 147 0.34 -4.12 -4.81
N CYS A 148 1.18 -3.85 -5.82
CA CYS A 148 2.53 -3.31 -5.58
C CYS A 148 2.51 -1.84 -5.15
N GLY A 149 1.56 -1.06 -5.68
CA GLY A 149 1.35 0.34 -5.33
C GLY A 149 0.89 0.50 -3.89
N PHE A 150 0.07 -0.42 -3.36
CA PHE A 150 -0.31 -0.39 -1.95
C PHE A 150 0.90 -0.65 -1.04
N VAL A 151 1.75 -1.62 -1.36
CA VAL A 151 2.99 -1.89 -0.60
C VAL A 151 3.92 -0.67 -0.62
N LEU A 152 4.07 -0.01 -1.78
CA LEU A 152 4.86 1.22 -1.86
C LEU A 152 4.24 2.36 -1.02
N ALA A 153 2.92 2.50 -1.04
CA ALA A 153 2.23 3.50 -0.23
C ALA A 153 2.41 3.27 1.28
N GLU A 154 2.41 2.02 1.73
CA GLU A 154 2.72 1.66 3.13
C GLU A 154 4.16 2.01 3.48
N GLU A 155 5.13 1.68 2.62
CA GLU A 155 6.54 2.00 2.85
C GLU A 155 6.77 3.52 2.94
N LEU A 156 6.16 4.30 2.04
CA LEU A 156 6.17 5.77 2.09
C LEU A 156 5.55 6.30 3.39
N TYR A 157 4.42 5.71 3.82
CA TYR A 157 3.78 6.07 5.09
C TYR A 157 4.70 5.82 6.30
N PHE A 158 5.40 4.68 6.34
CA PHE A 158 6.34 4.36 7.43
C PHE A 158 7.54 5.30 7.46
N ARG A 159 7.95 5.83 6.31
CA ARG A 159 9.03 6.83 6.18
C ARG A 159 8.60 8.26 6.48
N GLY A 160 7.32 8.52 6.63
CA GLY A 160 6.77 9.85 6.87
C GLY A 160 6.48 10.65 5.59
N GLU A 161 6.52 10.00 4.43
CA GLU A 161 6.25 10.60 3.12
C GLU A 161 4.75 10.55 2.82
N TYR A 162 3.98 11.28 3.64
CA TYR A 162 2.53 11.14 3.72
C TYR A 162 1.79 11.68 2.48
N TYR A 163 2.35 12.68 1.81
CA TYR A 163 1.77 13.25 0.59
C TYR A 163 1.83 12.22 -0.54
N GLU A 164 3.01 11.68 -0.80
CA GLU A 164 3.27 10.66 -1.81
C GLU A 164 2.48 9.38 -1.55
N SER A 165 2.43 8.95 -0.28
CA SER A 165 1.59 7.83 0.16
C SER A 165 0.11 8.07 -0.16
N PHE A 166 -0.42 9.26 0.14
CA PHE A 166 -1.80 9.60 -0.15
C PHE A 166 -2.10 9.56 -1.66
N LEU A 167 -1.21 10.10 -2.51
CA LEU A 167 -1.42 10.12 -3.96
C LEU A 167 -1.54 8.72 -4.56
N LEU A 168 -0.72 7.76 -4.11
CA LEU A 168 -0.84 6.37 -4.54
C LEU A 168 -2.16 5.74 -4.07
N LEU A 169 -2.53 5.98 -2.81
CA LEU A 169 -3.75 5.43 -2.24
C LEU A 169 -5.01 6.00 -2.89
N GLU A 170 -5.01 7.28 -3.25
CA GLU A 170 -6.08 7.93 -4.01
C GLU A 170 -6.28 7.25 -5.37
N GLU A 171 -5.19 7.05 -6.12
CA GLU A 171 -5.24 6.37 -7.41
C GLU A 171 -5.79 4.94 -7.28
N ILE A 172 -5.29 4.20 -6.28
CA ILE A 172 -5.77 2.86 -5.94
C ILE A 172 -7.26 2.88 -5.57
N PHE A 173 -7.72 3.86 -4.80
CA PHE A 173 -9.12 4.00 -4.42
C PHE A 173 -10.02 4.15 -5.64
N TYR A 174 -9.65 5.05 -6.57
CA TYR A 174 -10.45 5.25 -7.78
C TYR A 174 -10.44 4.02 -8.70
N LEU A 175 -9.31 3.32 -8.82
CA LEU A 175 -9.25 2.06 -9.56
C LEU A 175 -10.15 0.99 -8.94
N GLU A 176 -10.19 0.86 -7.61
CA GLU A 176 -11.10 -0.07 -6.94
C GLU A 176 -12.56 0.30 -7.23
N LYS A 177 -12.92 1.59 -7.17
CA LYS A 177 -14.28 2.08 -7.45
C LYS A 177 -14.72 1.78 -8.89
N GLN A 178 -13.82 1.85 -9.86
CA GLN A 178 -14.13 1.53 -11.25
C GLN A 178 -14.42 0.03 -11.46
N LYS A 179 -13.65 -0.85 -10.81
CA LYS A 179 -13.86 -2.30 -10.88
C LYS A 179 -13.27 -2.96 -9.61
N PRO A 180 -14.09 -3.53 -8.73
CA PRO A 180 -13.59 -4.11 -7.48
C PRO A 180 -12.55 -5.20 -7.72
N TYR A 181 -11.42 -5.10 -7.04
CA TYR A 181 -10.30 -6.04 -7.05
C TYR A 181 -10.00 -6.52 -5.63
N PHE A 182 -9.76 -5.59 -4.71
CA PHE A 182 -9.36 -5.90 -3.33
C PHE A 182 -10.48 -6.52 -2.47
N LYS A 183 -11.75 -6.22 -2.78
CA LYS A 183 -12.90 -6.79 -2.06
C LYS A 183 -12.78 -6.58 -0.54
N HIS A 184 -12.46 -7.63 0.21
CA HIS A 184 -12.35 -7.60 1.67
C HIS A 184 -11.10 -6.87 2.18
N PHE A 185 -10.11 -6.62 1.32
CA PHE A 185 -8.88 -5.89 1.63
C PHE A 185 -8.99 -4.37 1.37
N PHE A 186 -10.08 -3.93 0.73
CA PHE A 186 -10.25 -2.50 0.46
C PHE A 186 -10.36 -1.62 1.72
N PRO A 187 -10.96 -2.07 2.84
CA PRO A 187 -10.96 -1.31 4.08
C PRO A 187 -9.57 -0.85 4.53
N GLU A 188 -8.54 -1.68 4.35
CA GLU A 188 -7.14 -1.41 4.70
C GLU A 188 -6.61 -0.19 3.94
N VAL A 189 -6.92 -0.07 2.64
CA VAL A 189 -6.63 1.13 1.83
C VAL A 189 -7.33 2.36 2.42
N THR A 190 -8.63 2.26 2.70
CA THR A 190 -9.40 3.41 3.20
C THR A 190 -9.00 3.82 4.61
N ASP A 191 -8.54 2.89 5.44
CA ASP A 191 -8.09 3.15 6.80
C ASP A 191 -6.72 3.81 6.82
N LEU A 192 -5.82 3.44 5.90
CA LEU A 192 -4.55 4.15 5.70
C LEU A 192 -4.79 5.59 5.20
N ILE A 193 -5.67 5.78 4.22
CA ILE A 193 -6.09 7.12 3.77
C ILE A 193 -6.63 7.94 4.96
N LYS A 194 -7.55 7.38 5.75
CA LYS A 194 -8.11 8.06 6.95
C LYS A 194 -7.02 8.46 7.94
N SER A 195 -6.04 7.59 8.18
CA SER A 195 -4.91 7.85 9.08
C SER A 195 -4.11 9.08 8.60
N ILE A 196 -3.79 9.12 7.30
CA ILE A 196 -3.05 10.23 6.70
C ILE A 196 -3.84 11.54 6.82
N ILE A 197 -5.09 11.55 6.34
CA ILE A 197 -5.95 12.74 6.33
C ILE A 197 -6.19 13.28 7.75
N SER A 198 -6.47 12.40 8.71
CA SER A 198 -6.92 12.82 10.04
C SER A 198 -5.77 13.18 10.98
N ASP A 199 -4.63 12.50 10.87
CA ASP A 199 -3.52 12.61 11.83
C ASP A 199 -2.22 13.15 11.24
N LYS A 200 -1.88 12.81 9.99
CA LYS A 200 -0.53 13.04 9.47
C LYS A 200 -0.38 14.35 8.71
N LEU A 201 -1.29 14.65 7.77
CA LEU A 201 -1.14 15.79 6.87
C LEU A 201 -0.86 17.11 7.61
N HIS A 202 -1.76 17.52 8.51
CA HIS A 202 -1.65 18.78 9.24
C HIS A 202 -0.41 18.95 10.14
N ARG A 203 0.40 17.89 10.33
CA ARG A 203 1.61 17.94 11.17
C ARG A 203 2.90 17.88 10.37
N TYR A 204 2.86 17.25 9.20
CA TYR A 204 4.08 16.80 8.51
C TYR A 204 4.10 17.15 7.02
N VAL A 205 3.00 17.66 6.47
CA VAL A 205 2.90 18.06 5.06
C VAL A 205 2.65 19.56 5.01
N GLU A 206 3.34 20.24 4.09
CA GLU A 206 3.16 21.67 3.83
C GLU A 206 1.71 21.99 3.50
N ASP A 207 1.27 23.16 3.92
CA ASP A 207 -0.14 23.57 3.91
C ASP A 207 -0.75 23.55 2.49
N GLU A 208 0.02 23.94 1.47
CA GLU A 208 -0.40 23.92 0.07
C GLU A 208 -0.71 22.48 -0.40
N LEU A 209 0.21 21.55 -0.14
CA LEU A 209 0.04 20.14 -0.53
C LEU A 209 -1.05 19.45 0.30
N ALA A 210 -1.17 19.81 1.58
CA ALA A 210 -2.20 19.29 2.45
C ALA A 210 -3.61 19.70 1.99
N ILE A 211 -3.79 20.92 1.47
CA ILE A 211 -5.06 21.36 0.88
C ILE A 211 -5.45 20.46 -0.29
N ASP A 212 -4.52 20.18 -1.22
CA ASP A 212 -4.80 19.33 -2.38
C ASP A 212 -5.31 17.95 -1.93
N CYS A 213 -4.65 17.35 -0.93
CA CYS A 213 -5.10 16.08 -0.37
C CYS A 213 -6.46 16.18 0.34
N TYR A 214 -6.73 17.28 1.05
CA TYR A 214 -8.02 17.49 1.71
C TYR A 214 -9.16 17.66 0.71
N GLU A 215 -8.93 18.35 -0.41
CA GLU A 215 -9.89 18.50 -1.49
C GLU A 215 -10.20 17.16 -2.16
N ALA A 216 -9.16 16.41 -2.52
CA ALA A 216 -9.29 15.04 -3.02
C ALA A 216 -10.06 14.14 -2.04
N ALA A 217 -9.74 14.24 -0.74
CA ALA A 217 -10.40 13.45 0.29
C ALA A 217 -11.91 13.73 0.42
N LEU A 218 -12.39 14.92 0.06
CA LEU A 218 -13.83 15.24 0.14
C LEU A 218 -14.68 14.49 -0.89
N GLU A 219 -14.06 13.99 -1.97
CA GLU A 219 -14.68 13.15 -3.00
C GLU A 219 -14.70 11.66 -2.62
N LEU A 220 -14.09 11.28 -1.49
CA LEU A 220 -14.10 9.93 -0.96
C LEU A 220 -15.30 9.71 0.01
N ASP A 221 -15.66 8.44 0.24
CA ASP A 221 -16.83 8.04 1.04
C ASP A 221 -16.64 8.19 2.57
N PHE A 222 -16.20 9.36 3.03
CA PHE A 222 -16.01 9.65 4.45
C PHE A 222 -17.33 9.92 5.19
N LYS A 223 -17.35 9.57 6.49
CA LYS A 223 -18.49 9.88 7.35
C LYS A 223 -18.60 11.39 7.56
N LYS A 224 -19.81 11.84 7.92
CA LYS A 224 -20.12 13.25 8.18
C LYS A 224 -19.13 13.93 9.13
N ILE A 225 -18.69 13.22 10.17
CA ILE A 225 -17.75 13.73 11.17
C ILE A 225 -16.33 13.91 10.62
N ASP A 226 -15.88 13.00 9.75
CA ASP A 226 -14.56 13.05 9.15
C ASP A 226 -14.50 14.20 8.12
N ARG A 227 -15.55 14.35 7.30
CA ARG A 227 -15.71 15.49 6.38
C ARG A 227 -15.73 16.83 7.12
N ALA A 228 -16.38 16.90 8.29
CA ALA A 228 -16.36 18.09 9.13
C ALA A 228 -14.95 18.42 9.64
N ASN A 229 -14.16 17.42 10.01
CA ASN A 229 -12.75 17.61 10.38
C ASN A 229 -11.91 18.09 9.20
N ILE A 230 -12.10 17.54 8.00
CA ILE A 230 -11.41 18.00 6.78
C ILE A 230 -11.69 19.48 6.54
N PHE A 231 -12.97 19.90 6.52
CA PHE A 231 -13.32 21.31 6.36
C PHE A 231 -12.74 22.20 7.46
N LYS A 232 -12.71 21.73 8.71
CA LYS A 232 -12.04 22.46 9.80
C LYS A 232 -10.54 22.63 9.51
N ARG A 233 -9.85 21.60 9.03
CA ARG A 233 -8.41 21.70 8.67
C ARG A 233 -8.17 22.67 7.52
N MET A 234 -8.98 22.59 6.46
CA MET A 234 -8.89 23.55 5.36
C MET A 234 -9.10 24.99 5.86
N SER A 235 -10.08 25.22 6.74
CA SER A 235 -10.30 26.53 7.36
C SER A 235 -9.07 27.03 8.12
N GLU A 236 -8.44 26.16 8.92
CA GLU A 236 -7.21 26.49 9.67
C GLU A 236 -6.05 26.85 8.73
N ILE A 237 -5.92 26.18 7.59
CA ILE A 237 -4.89 26.45 6.59
C ILE A 237 -5.15 27.80 5.89
N TYR A 238 -6.36 28.00 5.33
CA TYR A 238 -6.68 29.25 4.64
C TYR A 238 -6.58 30.48 5.56
N TYR A 239 -6.84 30.33 6.86
CA TYR A 239 -6.60 31.39 7.83
C TYR A 239 -5.11 31.73 7.96
N ARG A 240 -4.21 30.72 7.98
CA ARG A 240 -2.76 30.95 7.99
C ARG A 240 -2.25 31.61 6.70
N PHE A 241 -2.89 31.34 5.57
CA PHE A 241 -2.63 32.04 4.30
C PHE A 241 -3.16 33.48 4.26
N GLY A 242 -3.91 33.92 5.28
CA GLY A 242 -4.54 35.25 5.32
C GLY A 242 -5.83 35.35 4.50
N ASP A 243 -6.31 34.26 3.90
CA ASP A 243 -7.58 34.21 3.19
C ASP A 243 -8.73 33.92 4.16
N THR A 244 -9.10 34.96 4.91
CA THR A 244 -10.17 34.89 5.91
C THR A 244 -11.53 34.58 5.29
N TYR A 245 -11.76 34.97 4.03
CA TYR A 245 -13.00 34.68 3.32
C TYR A 245 -13.18 33.17 3.11
N ARG A 246 -12.19 32.50 2.50
CA ARG A 246 -12.23 31.04 2.31
C ARG A 246 -12.21 30.32 3.64
N ALA A 247 -11.41 30.79 4.60
CA ALA A 247 -11.36 30.21 5.94
C ALA A 247 -12.75 30.20 6.61
N SER A 248 -13.49 31.31 6.57
CA SER A 248 -14.86 31.40 7.09
C SER A 248 -15.83 30.48 6.34
N GLN A 249 -15.71 30.37 5.01
CA GLN A 249 -16.56 29.45 4.23
C GLN A 249 -16.38 27.99 4.65
N TYR A 250 -15.13 27.53 4.81
CA TYR A 250 -14.85 26.16 5.23
C TYR A 250 -15.25 25.91 6.69
N LEU A 251 -15.06 26.89 7.58
CA LEU A 251 -15.56 26.79 8.95
C LEU A 251 -17.08 26.59 8.99
N ASN A 252 -17.82 27.38 8.21
CA ASN A 252 -19.27 27.26 8.13
C ASN A 252 -19.70 25.87 7.63
N LYS A 253 -19.02 25.33 6.61
CA LYS A 253 -19.26 23.94 6.13
C LYS A 253 -18.98 22.92 7.24
N ALA A 254 -17.89 23.07 8.00
CA ALA A 254 -17.58 22.19 9.13
C ALA A 254 -18.68 22.24 10.21
N MET A 255 -19.16 23.44 10.57
CA MET A 255 -20.21 23.64 11.58
C MET A 255 -21.55 23.07 11.13
N GLN A 256 -21.93 23.24 9.86
CA GLN A 256 -23.15 22.64 9.30
C GLN A 256 -23.13 21.11 9.41
N LEU A 257 -21.96 20.50 9.21
CA LEU A 257 -21.82 19.06 9.34
C LEU A 257 -21.77 18.61 10.81
N SER A 258 -21.02 19.31 11.66
CA SER A 258 -20.85 18.97 13.08
C SER A 258 -20.69 20.24 13.95
N PRO A 259 -21.78 20.79 14.50
CA PRO A 259 -21.73 22.03 15.30
C PRO A 259 -20.92 21.93 16.60
N LYS A 260 -20.79 20.71 17.14
CA LYS A 260 -20.06 20.41 18.39
C LYS A 260 -18.67 19.82 18.13
N LEU A 261 -18.12 20.04 16.94
CA LEU A 261 -16.81 19.51 16.57
C LEU A 261 -15.71 20.04 17.50
N ARG A 262 -14.82 19.15 17.95
CA ARG A 262 -13.72 19.53 18.83
C ARG A 262 -12.79 20.56 18.15
N GLY A 263 -12.53 21.65 18.86
CA GLY A 263 -11.65 22.73 18.41
C GLY A 263 -12.32 23.79 17.52
N ILE A 264 -13.59 23.61 17.13
CA ILE A 264 -14.25 24.51 16.16
C ILE A 264 -14.43 25.94 16.67
N LYS A 265 -14.64 26.12 17.99
CA LYS A 265 -14.76 27.45 18.62
C LYS A 265 -13.45 28.23 18.61
N ILE A 266 -12.30 27.54 18.59
CA ILE A 266 -10.99 28.20 18.61
C ILE A 266 -10.81 28.98 17.32
N ILE A 267 -11.04 28.33 16.18
CA ILE A 267 -10.93 28.98 14.88
C ILE A 267 -12.05 29.98 14.62
N GLN A 268 -13.26 29.74 15.14
CA GLN A 268 -14.35 30.71 15.10
C GLN A 268 -13.92 32.03 15.74
N ASN A 269 -13.39 31.99 16.96
CA ASN A 269 -12.92 33.18 17.65
C ASN A 269 -11.74 33.85 16.93
N GLN A 270 -10.83 33.07 16.32
CA GLN A 270 -9.71 33.62 15.54
C GLN A 270 -10.19 34.42 14.32
N LEU A 271 -11.23 33.94 13.64
CA LEU A 271 -11.81 34.63 12.50
C LEU A 271 -12.62 35.85 12.92
N GLU A 272 -13.42 35.77 13.99
CA GLU A 272 -14.19 36.90 14.52
C GLU A 272 -13.28 38.07 14.93
N ASN A 273 -12.23 37.80 15.70
CA ASN A 273 -11.28 38.85 16.12
C ASN A 273 -10.53 39.48 14.93
N HIS A 274 -10.32 38.76 13.81
CA HIS A 274 -9.64 39.34 12.64
C HIS A 274 -10.47 40.47 11.98
N TYR A 275 -11.79 40.45 12.10
CA TYR A 275 -12.66 41.52 11.59
C TYR A 275 -12.77 42.72 12.54
N ASP A 276 -12.43 42.56 13.83
CA ASP A 276 -12.50 43.65 14.82
C ASP A 276 -11.27 44.58 14.80
N TYR A 277 -10.19 44.21 14.11
CA TYR A 277 -8.93 44.98 14.03
C TYR A 277 -8.59 45.50 12.63
N ASN A 278 -9.46 45.31 11.63
CA ASN A 278 -9.33 45.85 10.27
C ASN A 278 -10.51 46.79 9.95
#